data_AF-A0A5B7D4G9-F1
#
_entry.id   AF-A0A5B7D4G9-F1
#
_cell.length_a   1.000
_cell.length_b   1.000
_cell.length_c   1.000
_cell.angle_alpha   90.00
_cell.angle_beta   90.00
_cell.angle_gamma   90.00
#
_symmetry.space_group_name_H-M   'P 1'
#
loop_
_entity.id
_entity.type
_entity.pdbx_description
1 polymer ?
#
loop_
_entity_poly.entity_id
_entity_poly.type
_entity_poly.pdbx_seq_one_letter_code
_entity_poly.pdbx_strand_id
1 'polypeptide(L)'
;MGLRYYHDMCVCFKTGSGGGVCWTAAAWHTGSALLKVGGAEQRLGLLEREFVSNAIQGYLQPMRKFLDTEMKTITRERRLLETKRLDLDACKSRLRKARSMDGQSSAEAELRKAQADFDRQTEITKLLLEGVRSSQAAHLRHLNELVEAQAQYYEQCQKVMTDLQKEMARCVASEIDEICQKFFAGEAAETSRMPTL
;
A
#
# COMPACT_ATOMS: atom_id res chain seq x y z
N MET A 1 -0.19 9.86 42.39
CA MET A 1 0.00 11.29 42.69
C MET A 1 0.81 11.89 41.56
N GLY A 2 0.25 12.79 40.74
CA GLY A 2 1.01 13.37 39.61
C GLY A 2 0.27 14.34 38.68
N LEU A 3 -0.97 14.74 38.99
CA LEU A 3 -1.77 15.71 38.23
C LEU A 3 -1.67 17.15 38.79
N ARG A 4 -0.55 17.55 39.41
CA ARG A 4 -0.38 18.87 40.04
C ARG A 4 0.76 19.72 39.45
N TYR A 5 1.06 19.58 38.16
CA TYR A 5 2.13 20.37 37.51
C TYR A 5 1.68 21.21 36.32
N TYR A 6 0.37 21.39 36.11
CA TYR A 6 -0.15 22.29 35.06
C TYR A 6 -1.01 23.45 35.56
N HIS A 7 -1.24 23.57 36.88
CA HIS A 7 -2.22 24.52 37.41
C HIS A 7 -1.61 25.83 37.99
N ASP A 8 -0.28 25.96 38.11
CA ASP A 8 0.35 27.07 38.83
C ASP A 8 1.50 27.76 38.07
N MET A 9 1.35 27.97 36.77
CA MET A 9 2.25 28.85 36.02
C MET A 9 1.51 30.00 35.36
N CYS A 10 0.65 30.66 36.15
CA CYS A 10 0.16 32.00 35.87
C CYS A 10 1.21 33.02 36.35
N VAL A 11 2.36 33.07 35.68
CA VAL A 11 3.32 34.17 35.88
C VAL A 11 2.92 35.29 34.93
N CYS A 12 2.05 36.18 35.41
CA CYS A 12 1.87 37.50 34.80
C CYS A 12 3.17 38.30 34.99
N PHE A 13 4.08 38.21 34.02
CA PHE A 13 5.21 39.12 33.92
C PHE A 13 4.66 40.51 33.54
N LYS A 14 4.48 41.38 34.53
CA LYS A 14 4.15 42.80 34.32
C LYS A 14 5.38 43.47 33.68
N THR A 15 5.46 43.50 32.36
CA THR A 15 6.19 44.58 31.67
C THR A 15 5.31 45.81 31.76
N GLY A 16 5.79 46.83 32.49
CA GLY A 16 5.21 48.16 32.44
C GLY A 16 5.17 48.68 31.00
N SER A 17 4.13 49.46 30.71
CA SER A 17 3.75 50.05 29.42
C SER A 17 3.14 49.11 28.38
N GLY A 18 1.81 49.20 28.28
CA GLY A 18 0.96 49.08 27.08
C GLY A 18 1.32 48.01 26.06
N GLY A 19 0.62 46.86 26.11
CA GLY A 19 0.66 45.84 25.05
C GLY A 19 1.12 44.47 25.53
N GLY A 20 0.57 43.95 26.63
CA GLY A 20 0.87 42.59 27.08
C GLY A 20 0.10 41.55 26.27
N VAL A 21 0.74 40.91 25.28
CA VAL A 21 0.23 39.67 24.71
C VAL A 21 0.26 38.57 25.77
N CYS A 22 -0.88 37.95 26.03
CA CYS A 22 -1.00 36.87 27.02
C CYS A 22 -0.29 35.61 26.50
N TRP A 23 0.94 35.37 26.95
CA TRP A 23 1.77 34.23 26.54
C TRP A 23 1.08 32.87 26.75
N THR A 24 0.16 32.75 27.73
CA THR A 24 -0.61 31.53 27.97
C THR A 24 -1.68 31.27 26.91
N ALA A 25 -2.29 32.32 26.35
CA ALA A 25 -3.23 32.19 25.22
C ALA A 25 -2.49 31.72 23.97
N ALA A 26 -1.35 32.34 23.63
CA ALA A 26 -0.53 31.93 22.49
C ALA A 26 -0.04 30.46 22.58
N ALA A 27 0.34 30.01 23.79
CA ALA A 27 0.70 28.62 24.05
C ALA A 27 -0.49 27.64 23.89
N TRP A 28 -1.69 28.05 24.30
CA TRP A 28 -2.91 27.25 24.14
C TRP A 28 -3.31 27.09 22.67
N HIS A 29 -3.26 28.16 21.87
CA HIS A 29 -3.66 28.09 20.47
C HIS A 29 -2.71 27.23 19.62
N THR A 30 -1.40 27.34 19.84
CA THR A 30 -0.40 26.46 19.23
C THR A 30 -0.64 25.00 19.61
N GLY A 31 -0.96 24.73 20.88
CA GLY A 31 -1.30 23.39 21.36
C GLY A 31 -2.54 22.81 20.68
N SER A 32 -3.60 23.61 20.52
CA SER A 32 -4.82 23.18 19.81
C SER A 32 -4.56 22.87 18.32
N ALA A 33 -3.74 23.67 17.65
CA ALA A 33 -3.36 23.44 16.26
C ALA A 33 -2.57 22.12 16.11
N LEU A 34 -1.58 21.89 16.98
CA LEU A 34 -0.78 20.65 16.99
C LEU A 34 -1.64 19.40 17.22
N LEU A 35 -2.64 19.47 18.10
CA LEU A 35 -3.56 18.35 18.34
C LEU A 35 -4.36 17.99 17.09
N LYS A 36 -4.82 18.98 16.32
CA LYS A 36 -5.56 18.76 15.06
C LYS A 36 -4.67 18.15 13.97
N VAL A 37 -3.45 18.65 13.82
CA VAL A 37 -2.46 18.07 12.90
C VAL A 37 -2.16 16.62 13.30
N GLY A 38 -1.87 16.36 14.58
CA GLY A 38 -1.63 15.00 15.07
C GLY A 38 -2.80 14.04 14.82
N GLY A 39 -4.05 14.50 15.01
CA GLY A 39 -5.24 13.72 14.69
C GLY A 39 -5.40 13.43 13.20
N ALA A 40 -5.04 14.38 12.32
CA ALA A 40 -5.04 14.16 10.88
C ALA A 40 -3.97 13.15 10.45
N GLU A 41 -2.75 13.27 10.96
CA GLU A 41 -1.65 12.32 10.71
C GLU A 41 -2.02 10.90 11.18
N GLN A 42 -2.67 10.77 12.34
CA GLN A 42 -3.16 9.47 12.81
C GLN A 42 -4.20 8.87 11.85
N ARG A 43 -5.11 9.67 11.30
CA ARG A 43 -6.08 9.21 10.29
C ARG A 43 -5.39 8.79 8.99
N LEU A 44 -4.41 9.54 8.52
CA LEU A 44 -3.60 9.16 7.34
C LEU A 44 -2.90 7.82 7.54
N GLY A 45 -2.29 7.61 8.71
CA GLY A 45 -1.64 6.34 9.03
C GLY A 45 -2.61 5.15 9.08
N LEU A 46 -3.88 5.37 9.47
CA LEU A 46 -4.92 4.33 9.40
C LEU A 46 -5.28 4.00 7.95
N LEU A 47 -5.47 5.02 7.11
CA LEU A 47 -5.75 4.86 5.68
C LEU A 47 -4.60 4.10 4.98
N GLU A 48 -3.36 4.42 5.31
CA GLU A 48 -2.18 3.75 4.74
C GLU A 48 -2.15 2.28 5.15
N ARG A 49 -2.37 1.98 6.43
CA ARG A 49 -2.43 0.59 6.91
C ARG A 49 -3.50 -0.23 6.21
N GLU A 50 -4.68 0.36 6.00
CA GLU A 50 -5.78 -0.28 5.28
C GLU A 50 -5.40 -0.52 3.81
N PHE A 51 -4.89 0.50 3.12
CA PHE A 51 -4.42 0.39 1.74
C PHE A 51 -3.36 -0.71 1.59
N VAL A 52 -2.33 -0.73 2.45
CA VAL A 52 -1.28 -1.75 2.44
C VAL A 52 -1.86 -3.15 2.65
N SER A 53 -2.80 -3.30 3.58
CA SER A 53 -3.48 -4.58 3.80
C SER A 53 -4.23 -5.05 2.55
N ASN A 54 -4.97 -4.15 1.91
CA ASN A 54 -5.74 -4.42 0.69
C ASN A 54 -4.82 -4.77 -0.49
N ALA A 55 -3.70 -4.05 -0.66
CA ALA A 55 -2.71 -4.36 -1.70
C ALA A 55 -2.06 -5.74 -1.50
N ILE A 56 -1.80 -6.11 -0.24
CA ILE A 56 -1.25 -7.44 0.10
C ILE A 56 -2.25 -8.53 -0.26
N GLN A 57 -3.51 -8.39 0.17
CA GLN A 57 -4.53 -9.42 0.00
C GLN A 57 -5.05 -9.50 -1.44
N GLY A 58 -5.27 -8.36 -2.08
CA GLY A 58 -5.87 -8.26 -3.41
C GLY A 58 -4.90 -8.52 -4.57
N TYR A 59 -3.59 -8.31 -4.38
CA TYR A 59 -2.61 -8.46 -5.46
C TYR A 59 -1.40 -9.31 -5.09
N LEU A 60 -0.68 -8.97 -4.02
CA LEU A 60 0.62 -9.60 -3.73
C LEU A 60 0.48 -11.08 -3.33
N GLN A 61 -0.52 -11.43 -2.52
CA GLN A 61 -0.77 -12.81 -2.11
C GLN A 61 -1.18 -13.72 -3.29
N PRO A 62 -2.16 -13.33 -4.15
CA PRO A 62 -2.47 -14.08 -5.36
C PRO A 62 -1.26 -14.31 -6.26
N MET A 63 -0.44 -13.28 -6.51
CA MET A 63 0.78 -13.41 -7.32
C MET A 63 1.78 -14.37 -6.70
N ARG A 64 2.01 -14.27 -5.38
CA ARG A 64 2.93 -15.17 -4.67
C ARG A 64 2.46 -16.62 -4.76
N LYS A 65 1.16 -16.87 -4.54
CA LYS A 65 0.57 -18.21 -4.66
C LYS A 65 0.80 -18.77 -6.06
N PHE A 66 0.50 -18.01 -7.11
CA PHE A 66 0.73 -18.44 -8.50
C PHE A 66 2.19 -18.87 -8.75
N LEU A 67 3.15 -18.05 -8.30
CA LEU A 67 4.58 -18.35 -8.46
C LEU A 67 5.01 -19.58 -7.66
N ASP A 68 4.46 -19.75 -6.45
CA ASP A 68 4.84 -20.84 -5.57
C ASP A 68 4.18 -22.18 -5.90
N THR A 69 3.05 -22.19 -6.61
CA THR A 69 2.31 -23.42 -6.91
C THR A 69 2.27 -23.74 -8.39
N GLU A 70 1.64 -22.88 -9.20
CA GLU A 70 1.35 -23.16 -10.60
C GLU A 70 2.64 -23.11 -11.42
N MET A 71 3.42 -22.05 -11.29
CA MET A 71 4.64 -21.87 -12.07
C MET A 71 5.69 -22.95 -11.78
N LYS A 72 5.81 -23.41 -10.53
CA LYS A 72 6.71 -24.52 -10.17
C LYS A 72 6.30 -25.83 -10.84
N THR A 73 5.00 -26.14 -10.83
CA THR A 73 4.45 -27.33 -11.50
C THR A 73 4.69 -27.26 -13.00
N ILE A 74 4.37 -26.14 -13.65
CA ILE A 74 4.61 -25.94 -15.09
C ILE A 74 6.08 -26.13 -15.44
N THR A 75 6.98 -25.55 -14.63
CA THR A 75 8.42 -25.67 -14.87
C THR A 75 8.89 -27.13 -14.75
N ARG A 76 8.36 -27.87 -13.77
CA ARG A 76 8.67 -29.29 -13.59
C ARG A 76 8.18 -30.13 -14.77
N GLU A 77 6.91 -29.97 -15.16
CA GLU A 77 6.31 -30.76 -16.25
C GLU A 77 6.95 -30.46 -17.61
N ARG A 78 7.34 -29.19 -17.87
CA ARG A 78 8.10 -28.84 -19.07
C ARG A 78 9.49 -29.50 -19.12
N ARG A 79 10.18 -29.61 -17.97
CA ARG A 79 11.46 -30.35 -17.90
C ARG A 79 11.25 -31.84 -18.17
N LEU A 80 10.20 -32.42 -17.60
CA LEU A 80 9.86 -33.82 -17.83
C LEU A 80 9.52 -34.09 -19.29
N LEU A 81 8.77 -33.19 -19.94
CA LEU A 81 8.47 -33.27 -21.37
C LEU A 81 9.75 -33.28 -22.23
N GLU A 82 10.71 -32.42 -21.92
CA GLU A 82 11.99 -32.40 -22.63
C GLU A 82 12.77 -33.70 -22.44
N THR A 83 12.80 -34.25 -21.21
CA THR A 83 13.38 -35.58 -20.96
C THR A 83 12.70 -36.66 -21.80
N LYS A 84 11.36 -36.69 -21.84
CA LYS A 84 10.60 -37.66 -22.64
C LYS A 84 10.85 -37.51 -24.14
N ARG A 85 11.06 -36.27 -24.62
CA ARG A 85 11.45 -36.01 -26.02
C ARG A 85 12.79 -36.68 -26.33
N LEU A 86 13.77 -36.50 -25.46
CA LEU A 86 15.12 -37.07 -25.62
C LEU A 86 15.09 -38.60 -25.54
N ASP A 87 14.29 -39.20 -24.65
CA ASP A 87 14.08 -40.64 -24.55
C ASP A 87 13.50 -41.19 -25.87
N LEU A 88 12.48 -40.52 -26.40
CA LEU A 88 11.86 -40.88 -27.68
C LEU A 88 12.87 -40.81 -28.84
N ASP A 89 13.69 -39.75 -28.90
CA ASP A 89 14.75 -39.60 -29.89
C ASP A 89 15.81 -40.71 -29.77
N ALA A 90 16.17 -41.11 -28.55
CA ALA A 90 17.08 -42.23 -28.30
C ALA A 90 16.50 -43.57 -28.77
N CYS A 91 15.23 -43.86 -28.47
CA CYS A 91 14.54 -45.06 -28.95
C CYS A 91 14.46 -45.12 -30.49
N LYS A 92 14.17 -43.98 -31.15
CA LYS A 92 14.19 -43.88 -32.62
C LYS A 92 15.57 -44.23 -33.18
N SER A 93 16.64 -43.72 -32.55
CA SER A 93 18.02 -44.02 -32.94
C SER A 93 18.37 -45.49 -32.74
N ARG A 94 17.94 -46.11 -31.63
CA ARG A 94 18.15 -47.54 -31.34
C ARG A 94 17.47 -48.44 -32.38
N LEU A 95 16.22 -48.14 -32.75
CA LEU A 95 15.50 -48.90 -33.78
C LEU A 95 16.22 -48.84 -35.14
N ARG A 96 16.70 -47.65 -35.56
CA ARG A 96 17.46 -47.50 -36.82
C ARG A 96 18.78 -48.28 -36.84
N LYS A 97 19.39 -48.51 -35.68
CA LYS A 97 20.67 -49.22 -35.52
C LYS A 97 20.49 -50.73 -35.34
N ALA A 98 19.30 -51.21 -34.97
CA ALA A 98 19.04 -52.63 -34.83
C ALA A 98 19.22 -53.37 -36.18
N ARG A 99 19.89 -54.52 -36.15
CA ARG A 99 20.23 -55.34 -37.33
C ARG A 99 19.62 -56.74 -37.30
N SER A 100 19.37 -57.29 -36.12
CA SER A 100 18.69 -58.58 -35.95
C SER A 100 17.19 -58.40 -35.86
N MET A 101 16.42 -59.41 -36.29
CA MET A 101 14.95 -59.40 -36.21
C MET A 101 14.45 -59.26 -34.76
N ASP A 102 15.03 -60.03 -33.82
CA ASP A 102 14.67 -59.94 -32.40
C ASP A 102 15.02 -58.57 -31.80
N GLY A 103 16.16 -57.99 -32.21
CA GLY A 103 16.59 -56.66 -31.79
C GLY A 103 15.68 -55.56 -32.34
N GLN A 104 15.17 -55.72 -33.57
CA GLN A 104 14.19 -54.80 -34.17
C GLN A 104 12.85 -54.87 -33.44
N SER A 105 12.32 -56.08 -33.20
CA SER A 105 11.06 -56.27 -32.47
C SER A 105 11.09 -55.64 -31.07
N SER A 106 12.17 -55.87 -30.32
CA SER A 106 12.37 -55.26 -28.99
C SER A 106 12.45 -53.73 -29.06
N ALA A 107 13.25 -53.19 -29.99
CA ALA A 107 13.40 -51.74 -30.16
C ALA A 107 12.10 -51.06 -30.63
N GLU A 108 11.26 -51.73 -31.42
CA GLU A 108 9.93 -51.23 -31.78
C GLU A 108 9.00 -51.14 -30.56
N ALA A 109 9.01 -52.17 -29.70
CA ALA A 109 8.19 -52.17 -28.49
C ALA A 109 8.59 -51.03 -27.54
N GLU A 110 9.90 -50.84 -27.33
CA GLU A 110 10.42 -49.72 -26.54
C GLU A 110 10.05 -48.36 -27.17
N LEU A 111 10.16 -48.22 -28.49
CA LEU A 111 9.78 -47.00 -29.20
C LEU A 111 8.29 -46.68 -29.03
N ARG A 112 7.40 -47.67 -29.15
CA ARG A 112 5.96 -47.49 -28.94
C ARG A 112 5.67 -46.99 -27.52
N LYS A 113 6.36 -47.54 -26.51
CA LYS A 113 6.22 -47.11 -25.12
C LYS A 113 6.71 -45.67 -24.93
N ALA A 114 7.90 -45.33 -25.44
CA ALA A 114 8.45 -43.98 -25.33
C ALA A 114 7.56 -42.93 -26.03
N GLN A 115 6.96 -43.29 -27.16
CA GLN A 115 6.01 -42.44 -27.88
C GLN A 115 4.77 -42.17 -27.03
N ALA A 116 4.15 -43.21 -26.47
CA ALA A 116 2.98 -43.07 -25.61
C ALA A 116 3.26 -42.22 -24.35
N ASP A 117 4.43 -42.40 -23.73
CA ASP A 117 4.86 -41.59 -22.59
C ASP A 117 5.03 -40.10 -22.97
N PHE A 118 5.64 -39.82 -24.13
CA PHE A 118 5.83 -38.46 -24.63
C PHE A 118 4.50 -37.79 -24.98
N ASP A 119 3.59 -38.50 -25.63
CA ASP A 119 2.26 -37.97 -26.01
C ASP A 119 1.44 -37.66 -24.75
N ARG A 120 1.46 -38.54 -23.76
CA ARG A 120 0.84 -38.30 -22.45
C ARG A 120 1.41 -37.06 -21.77
N GLN A 121 2.75 -36.93 -21.74
CA GLN A 121 3.41 -35.79 -21.10
C GLN A 121 3.14 -34.47 -21.85
N THR A 122 3.01 -34.52 -23.17
CA THR A 122 2.64 -33.38 -24.01
C THR A 122 1.26 -32.88 -23.64
N GLU A 123 0.28 -33.78 -23.48
CA GLU A 123 -1.08 -33.42 -23.10
C GLU A 123 -1.15 -32.82 -21.69
N ILE A 124 -0.43 -33.40 -20.71
CA ILE A 124 -0.32 -32.83 -19.35
C ILE A 124 0.21 -31.39 -19.42
N THR A 125 1.29 -31.17 -20.17
CA THR A 125 1.92 -29.85 -20.29
C THR A 125 0.98 -28.86 -20.98
N LYS A 126 0.27 -29.30 -22.01
CA LYS A 126 -0.70 -28.47 -22.75
C LYS A 126 -1.85 -28.01 -21.84
N LEU A 127 -2.45 -28.93 -21.07
CA LEU A 127 -3.51 -28.60 -20.11
C LEU A 127 -3.03 -27.58 -19.06
N LEU A 128 -1.81 -27.71 -18.56
CA LEU A 128 -1.23 -26.73 -17.64
C LEU A 128 -1.09 -25.35 -18.27
N LEU A 129 -0.62 -25.27 -19.53
CA LEU A 129 -0.46 -24.01 -20.25
C LEU A 129 -1.81 -23.34 -20.58
N GLU A 130 -2.84 -24.12 -20.84
CA GLU A 130 -4.21 -23.61 -20.97
C GLU A 130 -4.72 -23.02 -19.64
N GLY A 131 -4.41 -23.67 -18.51
CA GLY A 131 -4.68 -23.15 -17.17
C GLY A 131 -4.02 -21.80 -16.91
N VAL A 132 -2.76 -21.60 -17.35
CA VAL A 132 -2.04 -20.32 -17.22
C VAL A 132 -2.80 -19.16 -17.86
N ARG A 133 -3.45 -19.38 -19.01
CA ARG A 133 -4.20 -18.31 -19.68
C ARG A 133 -5.36 -17.80 -18.81
N SER A 134 -6.01 -18.70 -18.06
CA SER A 134 -7.03 -18.33 -17.09
C SER A 134 -6.42 -17.54 -15.92
N SER A 135 -5.28 -17.98 -15.38
CA SER A 135 -4.57 -17.28 -14.31
C SER A 135 -4.13 -15.88 -14.74
N GLN A 136 -3.63 -15.71 -15.97
CA GLN A 136 -3.25 -14.41 -16.53
C GLN A 136 -4.42 -13.42 -16.58
N ALA A 137 -5.62 -13.89 -16.95
CA ALA A 137 -6.82 -13.03 -16.92
C ALA A 137 -7.18 -12.62 -15.48
N ALA A 138 -6.98 -13.49 -14.48
CA ALA A 138 -7.13 -13.13 -13.08
C ALA A 138 -6.07 -12.12 -12.62
N HIS A 139 -4.81 -12.26 -13.05
CA HIS A 139 -3.74 -11.35 -12.68
C HIS A 139 -4.01 -9.91 -13.15
N LEU A 140 -4.53 -9.75 -14.38
CA LEU A 140 -4.92 -8.43 -14.88
C LEU A 140 -6.05 -7.81 -14.06
N ARG A 141 -7.00 -8.61 -13.57
CA ARG A 141 -8.07 -8.14 -12.67
C ARG A 141 -7.49 -7.67 -11.33
N HIS A 142 -6.62 -8.45 -10.71
CA HIS A 142 -5.94 -8.06 -9.46
C HIS A 142 -5.08 -6.80 -9.61
N LEU A 143 -4.46 -6.60 -10.78
CA LEU A 143 -3.71 -5.38 -11.05
C LEU A 143 -4.64 -4.16 -11.17
N ASN A 144 -5.78 -4.29 -11.85
CA ASN A 144 -6.78 -3.22 -11.90
C ASN A 144 -7.32 -2.89 -10.50
N GLU A 145 -7.67 -3.92 -9.70
CA GLU A 145 -8.13 -3.75 -8.32
C GLU A 145 -7.08 -3.01 -7.45
N LEU A 146 -5.80 -3.29 -7.64
CA LEU A 146 -4.72 -2.56 -6.96
C LEU A 146 -4.68 -1.08 -7.35
N VAL A 147 -4.80 -0.77 -8.64
CA VAL A 147 -4.79 0.61 -9.14
C VAL A 147 -6.01 1.37 -8.61
N GLU A 148 -7.18 0.74 -8.58
CA GLU A 148 -8.39 1.32 -7.99
C GLU A 148 -8.21 1.60 -6.50
N ALA A 149 -7.65 0.64 -5.74
CA ALA A 149 -7.35 0.84 -4.32
C ALA A 149 -6.33 1.97 -4.08
N GLN A 150 -5.32 2.10 -4.95
CA GLN A 150 -4.36 3.21 -4.90
C GLN A 150 -5.05 4.56 -5.13
N ALA A 151 -5.91 4.66 -6.15
CA ALA A 151 -6.64 5.88 -6.45
C ALA A 151 -7.53 6.31 -5.27
N GLN A 152 -8.28 5.37 -4.70
CA GLN A 152 -9.14 5.60 -3.53
C GLN A 152 -8.34 6.03 -2.30
N TYR A 153 -7.17 5.44 -2.06
CA TYR A 153 -6.29 5.83 -0.95
C TYR A 153 -5.84 7.29 -1.08
N TYR A 154 -5.34 7.68 -2.25
CA TYR A 154 -4.87 9.06 -2.47
C TYR A 154 -6.02 10.08 -2.41
N GLU A 155 -7.21 9.74 -2.92
CA GLU A 155 -8.40 10.58 -2.78
C GLU A 155 -8.77 10.82 -1.31
N GLN A 156 -8.75 9.75 -0.50
CA GLN A 156 -9.05 9.86 0.94
C GLN A 156 -8.00 10.67 1.69
N CYS A 157 -6.71 10.46 1.40
CA CYS A 157 -5.62 11.27 1.97
C CYS A 157 -5.76 12.75 1.61
N GLN A 158 -6.08 13.05 0.35
CA GLN A 158 -6.32 14.42 -0.10
C GLN A 158 -7.48 15.06 0.67
N LYS A 159 -8.57 14.32 0.89
CA LYS A 159 -9.71 14.80 1.68
C LYS A 159 -9.31 15.14 3.11
N VAL A 160 -8.57 14.26 3.79
CA VAL A 160 -8.07 14.50 5.17
C VAL A 160 -7.20 15.77 5.22
N MET A 161 -6.28 15.93 4.27
CA MET A 161 -5.39 17.09 4.22
C MET A 161 -6.14 18.39 3.90
N THR A 162 -7.10 18.34 2.99
CA THR A 162 -7.93 19.50 2.63
C THR A 162 -8.78 19.94 3.82
N ASP A 163 -9.34 19.00 4.57
CA ASP A 163 -10.12 19.31 5.76
C ASP A 163 -9.24 19.85 6.90
N LEU A 164 -8.03 19.31 7.09
CA LEU A 164 -7.05 19.87 8.02
C LEU A 164 -6.68 21.31 7.65
N GLN A 165 -6.42 21.61 6.37
CA GLN A 165 -6.12 22.98 5.93
C GLN A 165 -7.25 23.96 6.27
N LYS A 166 -8.51 23.57 6.07
CA LYS A 166 -9.68 24.38 6.47
C LYS A 166 -9.74 24.57 7.99
N GLU A 167 -9.48 23.52 8.76
CA GLU A 167 -9.46 23.59 10.23
C GLU A 167 -8.34 24.49 10.76
N MET A 168 -7.17 24.46 10.13
CA MET A 168 -6.02 25.32 10.45
C MET A 168 -6.30 26.77 10.09
N ALA A 169 -6.86 27.05 8.91
CA ALA A 169 -7.24 28.41 8.52
C ALA A 169 -8.23 29.03 9.51
N ARG A 170 -9.17 28.23 10.05
CA ARG A 170 -10.10 28.69 11.09
C ARG A 170 -9.39 28.99 12.42
N CYS A 171 -8.43 28.16 12.84
CA CYS A 171 -7.62 28.43 14.04
C CYS A 171 -6.88 29.76 13.91
N VAL A 172 -6.20 29.98 12.78
CA VAL A 172 -5.46 31.22 12.53
C VAL A 172 -6.40 32.44 12.46
N ALA A 173 -7.57 32.31 11.82
CA ALA A 173 -8.56 33.38 11.77
C ALA A 173 -9.07 33.77 13.17
N SER A 174 -9.34 32.78 14.04
CA SER A 174 -9.78 33.05 15.42
C SER A 174 -8.70 33.71 16.28
N GLU A 175 -7.42 33.41 16.05
CA GLU A 175 -6.30 34.09 16.70
C GLU A 175 -6.23 35.57 16.30
N ILE A 176 -6.44 35.87 15.00
CA ILE A 176 -6.44 37.24 14.48
C ILE A 176 -7.63 38.04 15.05
N ASP A 177 -8.83 37.47 15.09
CA ASP A 177 -10.02 38.13 15.66
C ASP A 177 -9.83 38.45 17.15
N GLU A 178 -9.23 37.54 17.93
CA GLU A 178 -8.91 37.80 19.34
C GLU A 178 -7.85 38.90 19.52
N ILE A 179 -6.83 38.95 18.66
CA ILE A 179 -5.81 40.02 18.68
C ILE A 179 -6.45 41.35 18.31
N CYS A 180 -7.27 41.40 17.25
CA CYS A 180 -7.98 42.59 16.82
C CYS A 180 -8.92 43.12 17.91
N GLN A 181 -9.72 42.26 18.56
CA GLN A 181 -10.58 42.66 19.68
C GLN A 181 -9.78 43.26 20.85
N LYS A 182 -8.64 42.67 21.22
CA LYS A 182 -7.77 43.19 22.28
C LYS A 182 -7.14 44.54 21.89
N PHE A 183 -6.84 44.76 20.61
CA PHE A 183 -6.31 46.03 20.10
C PHE A 183 -7.37 47.14 20.11
N PHE A 184 -8.58 46.89 19.58
CA PHE A 184 -9.69 47.86 19.57
C PHE A 184 -10.22 48.20 20.99
N ALA A 185 -10.20 47.23 21.92
CA ALA A 185 -10.54 47.49 23.31
C ALA A 185 -9.50 48.38 24.04
N GLY A 186 -8.24 48.33 23.62
CA GLY A 186 -7.18 49.21 24.14
C GLY A 186 -7.35 50.66 23.69
N GLU A 187 -7.75 50.88 22.43
CA GLU A 187 -7.90 52.21 21.85
C GLU A 187 -9.12 52.98 22.40
N ALA A 188 -10.19 52.27 22.79
CA ALA A 188 -11.35 52.84 23.48
C ALA A 188 -11.03 53.26 24.95
N ALA A 189 -10.03 52.65 25.58
CA ALA A 189 -9.61 53.00 26.94
C ALA A 189 -8.67 54.24 26.98
N GLU A 190 -7.95 54.51 25.88
CA GLU A 190 -7.04 55.66 25.75
C GLU A 190 -7.81 56.97 25.46
N THR A 191 -8.90 56.90 24.68
CA THR A 191 -9.74 58.08 24.34
C THR A 191 -10.60 58.61 25.50
N SER A 192 -10.77 57.85 26.59
CA SER A 192 -11.48 58.30 27.80
C SER A 192 -10.60 59.13 28.77
N ARG A 193 -9.30 59.32 28.48
CA ARG A 193 -8.37 60.05 29.34
C ARG A 193 -8.08 61.46 28.77
N MET A 194 -9.11 62.28 28.60
CA MET A 194 -8.89 63.72 28.38
C MET A 194 -8.39 64.37 29.69
N PRO A 195 -7.32 65.17 29.66
CA PRO A 195 -6.87 65.90 30.83
C PRO A 195 -7.81 67.07 31.09
N THR A 196 -8.57 67.02 32.17
CA THR A 196 -9.22 68.23 32.72
C THR A 196 -8.15 69.12 33.31
N LEU A 197 -8.05 70.35 32.78
CA LEU A 197 -7.24 71.46 33.29
C LEU A 197 -7.52 71.74 34.78
#